data_AF-A0A918SXE0-F1
#
_entry.id   AF-A0A918SXE0-F1
#
_cell.length_a   1.000
_cell.length_b   1.000
_cell.length_c   1.000
_cell.angle_alpha   90.00
_cell.angle_beta   90.00
_cell.angle_gamma   90.00
#
_symmetry.space_group_name_H-M   'P 1'
#
loop_
_entity.id
_entity.type
_entity.pdbx_description
1 polymer ?
#
loop_
_entity_poly.entity_id
_entity_poly.type
_entity_poly.pdbx_seq_one_letter_code
_entity_poly.pdbx_strand_id
1 'polypeptide(L)'
;MAFISKKTPEQQAQATAEKERKRQEAAERQRAEQAERDRKAFLSTPVGRARQCFEQGDLVYQCSIDVMSQQAVIVAMVGSTTLKQTTDPVAVLNAVCREGWELVNGSFVFVEQGQQSRDKFMTSGQNVAVKGETVGYYLFKRREANRKDS
;
A
#
# COMPACT_ATOMS: atom_id res chain seq x y z
N MET A 1 -29.93 54.16 18.78
CA MET A 1 -28.96 53.71 19.81
C MET A 1 -29.04 52.19 19.90
N ALA A 2 -27.97 51.47 19.58
CA ALA A 2 -27.93 50.00 19.68
C ALA A 2 -27.12 49.59 20.92
N PHE A 3 -27.77 48.99 21.91
CA PHE A 3 -27.13 48.47 23.11
C PHE A 3 -26.50 47.10 22.81
N ILE A 4 -25.17 47.05 22.82
CA ILE A 4 -24.41 45.80 22.73
C ILE A 4 -24.43 45.15 24.12
N SER A 5 -25.29 44.16 24.30
CA SER A 5 -25.32 43.33 25.52
C SER A 5 -24.05 42.48 25.58
N LYS A 6 -23.13 42.82 26.49
CA LYS A 6 -21.93 42.02 26.79
C LYS A 6 -22.36 40.79 27.60
N LYS A 7 -22.08 39.59 27.09
CA LYS A 7 -22.33 38.31 27.78
C LYS A 7 -21.68 38.30 29.17
N THR A 8 -22.43 37.83 30.18
CA THR A 8 -21.96 37.64 31.56
C THR A 8 -20.83 36.62 31.66
N PRO A 9 -19.95 36.71 32.67
CA PRO A 9 -18.79 35.81 32.83
C PRO A 9 -19.17 34.32 32.91
N GLU A 10 -20.33 34.00 33.48
CA GLU A 10 -20.86 32.63 33.52
C GLU A 10 -21.25 32.10 32.14
N GLN A 11 -21.82 32.94 31.27
CA GLN A 11 -22.13 32.59 29.88
C GLN A 11 -20.87 32.41 29.02
N GLN A 12 -19.78 33.10 29.36
CA GLN A 12 -18.48 32.91 28.70
C GLN A 12 -17.79 31.61 29.16
N ALA A 13 -17.90 31.26 30.44
CA ALA A 13 -17.39 30.00 30.99
C ALA A 13 -18.13 28.77 30.42
N GLN A 14 -19.45 28.84 30.28
CA GLN A 14 -20.23 27.76 29.65
C GLN A 14 -19.91 27.62 28.15
N ALA A 15 -19.80 28.73 27.43
CA ALA A 15 -19.47 28.70 26.00
C ALA A 15 -18.05 28.15 25.72
N THR A 16 -17.10 28.40 26.62
CA THR A 16 -15.75 27.84 26.51
C THR A 16 -15.74 26.35 26.86
N ALA A 17 -16.44 25.93 27.92
CA ALA A 17 -16.59 24.51 28.28
C ALA A 17 -17.29 23.68 27.18
N GLU A 18 -18.34 24.21 26.55
CA GLU A 18 -18.99 23.55 25.40
C GLU A 18 -18.08 23.47 24.18
N LYS A 19 -17.29 24.51 23.91
CA LYS A 19 -16.32 24.53 22.81
C LYS A 19 -15.17 23.54 23.06
N GLU A 20 -14.72 23.41 24.30
CA GLU A 20 -13.72 22.43 24.74
C GLU A 20 -14.26 21.00 24.54
N ARG A 21 -15.48 20.71 25.02
CA ARG A 21 -16.14 19.39 24.83
C ARG A 21 -16.32 19.05 23.36
N LYS A 22 -16.82 19.99 22.54
CA LYS A 22 -16.95 19.78 21.09
C LYS A 22 -15.60 19.55 20.42
N ARG A 23 -14.53 20.20 20.88
CA ARG A 23 -13.17 20.00 20.38
C ARG A 23 -12.61 18.63 20.78
N GLN A 24 -12.88 18.18 22.00
CA GLN A 24 -12.51 16.84 22.49
C GLN A 24 -13.26 15.75 21.74
N GLU A 25 -14.59 15.86 21.61
CA GLU A 25 -15.42 14.92 20.85
C GLU A 25 -15.01 14.88 19.36
N ALA A 26 -14.71 16.03 18.75
CA ALA A 26 -14.19 16.09 17.38
C ALA A 26 -12.81 15.43 17.25
N ALA A 27 -11.92 15.63 18.22
CA ALA A 27 -10.60 15.00 18.24
C ALA A 27 -10.69 13.48 18.43
N GLU A 28 -11.60 12.99 19.29
CA GLU A 28 -11.85 11.56 19.47
C GLU A 28 -12.43 10.92 18.21
N ARG A 29 -13.40 11.58 17.56
CA ARG A 29 -13.94 11.13 16.26
C ARG A 29 -12.86 11.07 15.19
N GLN A 30 -12.03 12.09 15.07
CA GLN A 30 -10.92 12.10 14.11
C GLN A 30 -9.92 10.97 14.38
N ARG A 31 -9.59 10.70 15.65
CA ARG A 31 -8.71 9.58 16.03
C ARG A 31 -9.35 8.23 15.69
N ALA A 32 -10.63 8.04 15.97
CA ALA A 32 -11.35 6.82 15.64
C ALA A 32 -11.42 6.60 14.12
N GLU A 33 -11.72 7.64 13.35
CA GLU A 33 -11.73 7.60 11.89
C GLU A 33 -10.35 7.28 11.32
N GLN A 34 -9.29 7.86 11.87
CA GLN A 34 -7.92 7.57 11.44
C GLN A 34 -7.53 6.13 11.76
N ALA A 35 -7.83 5.63 12.96
CA ALA A 35 -7.57 4.24 13.35
C ALA A 35 -8.30 3.25 12.44
N GLU A 36 -9.55 3.54 12.07
CA GLU A 36 -10.31 2.71 11.12
C GLU A 36 -9.72 2.76 9.70
N ARG A 37 -9.23 3.91 9.25
CA ARG A 37 -8.52 4.02 7.96
C ARG A 37 -7.23 3.22 7.97
N ASP A 38 -6.44 3.34 9.03
CA ASP A 38 -5.17 2.63 9.18
C ASP A 38 -5.41 1.11 9.26
N ARG A 39 -6.46 0.68 9.96
CA ARG A 39 -6.88 -0.72 9.99
C ARG A 39 -7.27 -1.23 8.61
N LYS A 40 -8.10 -0.50 7.87
CA LYS A 40 -8.50 -0.88 6.50
C LYS A 40 -7.30 -0.91 5.54
N ALA A 41 -6.38 0.05 5.68
CA ALA A 41 -5.14 0.09 4.92
C ALA A 41 -4.24 -1.10 5.24
N PHE A 42 -4.13 -1.49 6.51
CA PHE A 42 -3.40 -2.70 6.91
C PHE A 42 -4.05 -3.96 6.33
N LEU A 43 -5.38 -4.10 6.43
CA LEU A 43 -6.11 -5.27 5.91
C LEU A 43 -6.01 -5.42 4.39
N SER A 44 -5.74 -4.35 3.63
CA SER A 44 -5.51 -4.47 2.18
C SER A 44 -4.10 -4.96 1.83
N THR A 45 -3.14 -4.84 2.75
CA THR A 45 -1.79 -5.38 2.57
C THR A 45 -1.82 -6.91 2.44
N PRO A 46 -0.83 -7.54 1.78
CA PRO A 46 -0.73 -9.00 1.73
C PRO A 46 -0.72 -9.64 3.13
N VAL A 47 -0.02 -9.03 4.09
CA VAL A 47 0.07 -9.54 5.47
C VAL A 47 -1.29 -9.46 6.18
N GLY A 48 -1.99 -8.33 6.07
CA GLY A 48 -3.32 -8.16 6.67
C GLY A 48 -4.35 -9.12 6.08
N ARG A 49 -4.32 -9.33 4.75
CA ARG A 49 -5.15 -10.35 4.09
C ARG A 49 -4.81 -11.76 4.56
N ALA A 50 -3.53 -12.10 4.68
CA ALA A 50 -3.10 -13.41 5.17
C ALA A 50 -3.61 -13.68 6.60
N ARG A 51 -3.56 -12.68 7.49
CA ARG A 51 -4.14 -12.78 8.84
C ARG A 51 -5.64 -13.03 8.78
N GLN A 52 -6.37 -12.24 7.99
CA GLN A 52 -7.82 -12.38 7.84
C GLN A 52 -8.21 -13.77 7.31
N CYS A 53 -7.54 -14.27 6.27
CA CYS A 53 -7.75 -15.61 5.72
C CYS A 53 -7.49 -16.71 6.77
N PHE A 54 -6.43 -16.55 7.57
CA PHE A 54 -6.09 -17.52 8.62
C PHE A 54 -7.19 -17.58 9.70
N GLU A 55 -7.65 -16.40 10.15
CA GLU A 55 -8.76 -16.25 11.11
C GLU A 55 -10.07 -16.83 10.57
N GLN A 56 -10.32 -16.70 9.26
CA GLN A 56 -11.50 -17.25 8.60
C GLN A 56 -11.50 -18.79 8.50
N GLY A 57 -10.35 -19.44 8.70
CA GLY A 57 -10.26 -20.89 8.58
C GLY A 57 -9.67 -21.38 7.25
N ASP A 58 -9.18 -20.48 6.40
CA ASP A 58 -8.71 -20.85 5.07
C ASP A 58 -7.49 -21.79 5.14
N LEU A 59 -7.45 -22.76 4.24
CA LEU A 59 -6.35 -23.74 4.16
C LEU A 59 -5.23 -23.30 3.22
N VAL A 60 -5.56 -22.42 2.28
CA VAL A 60 -4.67 -21.96 1.20
C VAL A 60 -4.76 -20.45 1.08
N TYR A 61 -3.62 -19.81 0.88
CA TYR A 61 -3.52 -18.37 0.66
C TYR A 61 -2.60 -18.10 -0.53
N GLN A 62 -3.03 -17.23 -1.43
CA GLN A 62 -2.23 -16.79 -2.58
C GLN A 62 -2.12 -15.27 -2.58
N CYS A 63 -0.91 -14.76 -2.84
CA CYS A 63 -0.69 -13.33 -3.07
C CYS A 63 0.22 -13.09 -4.27
N SER A 64 0.06 -11.92 -4.87
CA SER A 64 0.95 -11.40 -5.92
C SER A 64 1.77 -10.24 -5.36
N ILE A 65 3.05 -10.18 -5.69
CA ILE A 65 3.95 -9.09 -5.33
C ILE A 65 4.74 -8.71 -6.59
N ASP A 66 4.80 -7.41 -6.86
CA ASP A 66 5.60 -6.88 -7.96
C ASP A 66 7.08 -6.92 -7.54
N VAL A 67 7.85 -7.79 -8.20
CA VAL A 67 9.24 -8.10 -7.82
C VAL A 67 10.21 -7.20 -8.56
N MET A 68 9.88 -6.85 -9.81
CA MET A 68 10.73 -6.02 -10.65
C MET A 68 9.89 -5.23 -11.64
N SER A 69 10.11 -3.93 -11.75
CA SER A 69 9.62 -3.14 -12.86
C SER A 69 10.80 -2.60 -13.67
N GLN A 70 10.70 -2.71 -14.99
CA GLN A 70 11.69 -2.18 -15.92
C GLN A 70 11.00 -1.20 -16.87
N GLN A 71 11.49 0.04 -16.88
CA GLN A 71 11.03 1.08 -17.79
C GLN A 71 12.23 1.61 -18.58
N ALA A 72 12.24 1.40 -19.90
CA ALA A 72 13.20 2.05 -20.78
C ALA A 72 12.58 3.37 -21.30
N VAL A 73 13.20 4.49 -20.95
CA VAL A 73 12.79 5.84 -21.37
C VAL A 73 13.82 6.36 -22.36
N ILE A 74 13.40 6.67 -23.58
CA ILE A 74 14.27 7.29 -24.60
C ILE A 74 14.28 8.80 -24.36
N VAL A 75 15.40 9.33 -23.87
CA VAL A 75 15.58 10.76 -23.61
C VAL A 75 16.23 11.42 -24.83
N ALA A 76 15.62 12.51 -25.32
CA ALA A 76 16.17 13.28 -26.43
C ALA A 76 17.58 13.79 -26.08
N MET A 77 18.53 13.62 -27.01
CA MET A 77 19.96 13.95 -26.88
C MET A 77 20.82 13.11 -25.92
N VAL A 78 20.25 12.18 -25.14
CA VAL A 78 21.01 11.37 -24.15
C VAL A 78 20.97 9.86 -24.45
N GLY A 79 20.04 9.39 -25.32
CA GLY A 79 19.93 7.98 -25.69
C GLY A 79 18.83 7.25 -24.90
N SER A 80 18.98 5.93 -24.74
CA SER A 80 18.04 5.10 -23.98
C SER A 80 18.50 4.99 -22.52
N THR A 81 17.64 5.38 -21.57
CA THR A 81 17.87 5.19 -20.13
C THR A 81 16.94 4.09 -19.63
N THR A 82 17.49 3.04 -19.02
CA THR A 82 16.69 1.98 -18.40
C THR A 82 16.60 2.23 -16.91
N LEU A 83 15.38 2.49 -16.41
CA LEU A 83 15.07 2.52 -14.99
C LEU A 83 14.63 1.13 -14.56
N LYS A 84 15.36 0.53 -13.61
CA LYS A 84 15.02 -0.74 -12.98
C LYS A 84 14.69 -0.48 -11.53
N GLN A 85 13.47 -0.81 -11.11
CA GLN A 85 13.11 -0.89 -9.70
C GLN A 85 12.95 -2.36 -9.32
N THR A 86 13.53 -2.76 -8.20
CA THR A 86 13.44 -4.12 -7.68
C THR A 86 12.99 -4.03 -6.24
N THR A 87 11.94 -4.78 -5.90
CA THR A 87 11.42 -4.88 -4.54
C THR A 87 11.79 -6.24 -4.03
N ASP A 88 12.43 -6.32 -2.87
CA ASP A 88 12.68 -7.61 -2.21
C ASP A 88 11.39 -8.07 -1.50
N PRO A 89 10.72 -9.14 -1.98
CA PRO A 89 9.49 -9.62 -1.38
C PRO A 89 9.73 -10.34 -0.05
N VAL A 90 10.97 -10.68 0.31
CA VAL A 90 11.31 -11.53 1.46
C VAL A 90 10.73 -10.99 2.78
N ALA A 91 10.73 -9.67 3.00
CA ALA A 91 10.16 -9.08 4.20
C ALA A 91 8.64 -9.35 4.31
N VAL A 92 7.91 -9.24 3.20
CA VAL A 92 6.47 -9.51 3.12
C VAL A 92 6.20 -11.00 3.28
N LEU A 93 6.96 -11.86 2.59
CA LEU A 93 6.80 -13.32 2.67
C LEU A 93 7.05 -13.81 4.10
N ASN A 94 8.10 -13.32 4.77
CA ASN A 94 8.37 -13.66 6.15
C ASN A 94 7.27 -13.20 7.11
N ALA A 95 6.69 -12.00 6.87
CA ALA A 95 5.57 -11.52 7.65
C ALA A 95 4.33 -12.41 7.47
N VAL A 96 4.01 -12.82 6.23
CA VAL A 96 2.93 -13.77 5.95
C VAL A 96 3.19 -15.12 6.66
N CYS A 97 4.41 -15.63 6.62
CA CYS A 97 4.74 -16.88 7.32
C CYS A 97 4.48 -16.80 8.83
N ARG A 98 4.78 -15.66 9.48
CA ARG A 98 4.54 -15.45 10.92
C ARG A 98 3.06 -15.44 11.30
N GLU A 99 2.16 -15.18 10.36
CA GLU A 99 0.71 -15.27 10.57
C GLU A 99 0.20 -16.72 10.58
N GLY A 100 1.08 -17.72 10.46
CA GLY A 100 0.71 -19.15 10.45
C GLY A 100 0.68 -19.77 9.06
N TRP A 101 1.35 -19.16 8.08
CA TRP A 101 1.42 -19.68 6.72
C TRP A 101 2.78 -20.32 6.44
N GLU A 102 2.81 -21.30 5.53
CA GLU A 102 4.03 -21.89 5.00
C GLU A 102 4.07 -21.69 3.50
N LEU A 103 5.14 -21.08 3.00
CA LEU A 103 5.36 -20.88 1.57
C LEU A 103 5.57 -22.24 0.88
N VAL A 104 4.75 -22.53 -0.12
CA VAL A 104 4.80 -23.78 -0.89
C VAL A 104 5.46 -23.55 -2.25
N ASN A 105 5.11 -22.45 -2.92
CA ASN A 105 5.59 -22.17 -4.28
C ASN A 105 5.67 -20.65 -4.51
N GLY A 106 6.65 -20.23 -5.32
CA GLY A 106 6.71 -18.92 -5.95
C GLY A 106 6.85 -19.07 -7.47
N SER A 107 5.90 -18.54 -8.23
CA SER A 107 5.91 -18.49 -9.69
C SER A 107 6.09 -17.06 -10.16
N PHE A 108 6.97 -16.83 -11.13
CA PHE A 108 7.29 -15.49 -11.63
C PHE A 108 6.84 -15.37 -13.07
N VAL A 109 6.05 -14.34 -13.35
CA VAL A 109 5.57 -14.04 -14.70
C VAL A 109 6.06 -12.66 -15.08
N PHE A 110 6.74 -12.57 -16.23
CA PHE A 110 7.07 -11.29 -16.84
C PHE A 110 5.93 -10.86 -17.77
N VAL A 111 5.32 -9.73 -17.47
CA VAL A 111 4.27 -9.13 -18.28
C VAL A 111 4.87 -7.96 -19.06
N GLU A 112 4.92 -8.11 -20.38
CA GLU A 112 5.32 -7.02 -21.27
C GLU A 112 4.20 -5.97 -21.30
N GLN A 113 4.49 -4.75 -20.85
CA GLN A 113 3.52 -3.64 -20.76
C GLN A 113 3.56 -2.73 -21.99
N GLY A 114 4.44 -3.02 -22.94
CA GLY A 114 4.50 -2.36 -24.23
C GLY A 114 5.92 -2.03 -24.68
N GLN A 115 6.02 -1.67 -25.95
CA GLN A 115 7.27 -1.34 -26.61
C GLN A 115 7.25 0.14 -27.02
N GLN A 116 8.20 0.92 -26.53
CA GLN A 116 8.46 2.26 -27.04
C GLN A 116 9.43 2.11 -28.23
N SER A 117 8.90 2.21 -29.45
CA SER A 117 9.69 2.29 -30.67
C SER A 117 9.75 3.75 -31.12
N ARG A 118 10.93 4.35 -31.14
CA ARG A 118 11.14 5.66 -31.77
C ARG A 118 12.07 5.48 -32.96
N ASP A 119 11.58 5.79 -34.15
CA ASP A 119 12.46 5.90 -35.32
C ASP A 119 13.43 7.05 -35.12
N LYS A 120 14.73 6.76 -35.26
CA LYS A 120 15.74 7.82 -35.39
C LYS A 120 15.54 8.46 -36.75
N PHE A 121 14.76 9.55 -36.79
CA PHE A 121 14.77 10.49 -37.91
C PHE A 121 16.25 10.85 -38.15
N MET A 122 16.83 10.43 -39.28
CA MET A 122 18.22 10.64 -39.74
C MET A 122 19.28 9.53 -39.51
N THR A 123 18.98 8.34 -38.98
CA THR A 123 19.96 7.21 -39.01
C THR A 123 19.25 5.86 -39.04
N SER A 124 19.66 4.94 -39.91
CA SER A 124 19.10 3.58 -39.99
C SER A 124 19.38 2.82 -38.68
N GLY A 125 18.41 2.79 -37.78
CA GLY A 125 18.48 2.07 -36.52
C GLY A 125 17.21 2.28 -35.70
N GLN A 126 16.47 1.20 -35.50
CA GLN A 126 15.29 1.20 -34.63
C GLN A 126 15.76 1.07 -33.18
N ASN A 127 15.48 2.07 -32.33
CA ASN A 127 15.68 1.94 -30.89
C ASN A 127 14.38 1.40 -30.28
N VAL A 128 14.44 0.14 -29.85
CA VAL A 128 13.34 -0.55 -29.18
C VAL A 128 13.59 -0.54 -27.67
N ALA A 129 12.71 0.13 -26.93
CA ALA A 129 12.70 0.15 -25.47
C ALA A 129 11.52 -0.69 -24.96
N VAL A 130 11.79 -1.87 -24.41
CA VAL A 130 10.78 -2.77 -23.84
C VAL A 130 10.46 -2.33 -22.41
N LYS A 131 9.18 -2.09 -22.10
CA LYS A 131 8.66 -1.87 -20.75
C LYS A 131 7.98 -3.15 -20.29
N GLY A 132 8.32 -3.63 -19.10
CA GLY A 132 7.67 -4.80 -18.52
C GLY A 132 7.81 -4.89 -17.02
N GLU A 133 6.94 -5.70 -16.44
CA GLU A 133 6.84 -5.92 -14.99
C GLU A 133 6.88 -7.41 -14.69
N THR A 134 7.74 -7.80 -13.76
CA THR A 134 7.79 -9.16 -13.22
C THR A 134 6.92 -9.22 -11.98
N VAL A 135 5.82 -9.96 -12.07
CA VAL A 135 4.92 -10.25 -10.95
C VAL A 135 5.26 -11.65 -10.40
N GLY A 136 5.51 -11.73 -9.10
CA GLY A 136 5.68 -12.98 -8.38
C GLY A 136 4.35 -13.40 -7.73
N TYR A 137 3.86 -14.58 -8.06
CA TYR A 137 2.72 -15.23 -7.42
C TYR A 137 3.22 -16.24 -6.40
N TYR A 138 2.81 -16.07 -5.15
CA TYR A 138 3.23 -16.90 -4.03
C TYR A 138 2.04 -17.66 -3.47
N LEU A 139 2.20 -18.98 -3.33
CA LEU A 139 1.21 -19.88 -2.77
C LEU A 139 1.66 -20.35 -1.40
N PHE A 140 0.75 -20.26 -0.44
CA PHE A 140 0.95 -20.67 0.93
C PHE A 140 -0.08 -21.71 1.34
N LYS A 141 0.34 -22.63 2.21
CA LYS A 141 -0.56 -23.53 2.93
C LYS A 141 -0.60 -23.15 4.41
N ARG A 142 -1.71 -23.43 5.06
CA ARG A 142 -1.88 -23.20 6.48
C ARG A 142 -0.91 -24.08 7.29
N ARG A 143 -0.20 -23.48 8.24
CA ARG A 143 0.71 -24.13 9.18
C ARG A 143 0.66 -23.45 10.54
N GLU A 144 -0.15 -24.00 11.43
CA GLU A 144 -0.43 -23.40 12.75
C GLU A 144 0.83 -23.24 13.61
N ALA A 145 1.80 -24.13 13.47
CA ALA A 145 3.09 -24.05 14.16
C ALA A 145 3.90 -22.77 13.85
N ASN A 146 3.61 -22.08 12.74
CA ASN A 146 4.30 -20.84 12.39
C ASN A 146 3.65 -19.62 13.04
N ARG A 147 2.42 -19.76 13.57
CA ARG A 147 1.72 -18.67 14.24
C ARG A 147 2.43 -18.37 15.54
N LYS A 148 2.96 -17.15 15.66
CA LYS A 148 3.41 -16.63 16.94
C LYS A 148 2.28 -15.82 17.52
N ASP A 149 1.72 -16.29 18.64
CA ASP A 149 0.80 -15.49 19.44
C ASP A 149 1.50 -14.15 19.75
N SER A 150 0.98 -13.07 19.17
CA SER A 150 1.53 -11.71 19.26
C SER A 150 0.59 -10.85 20.07
#